data_AF-A0A845M905-F1
#
_entry.id   AF-A0A845M905-F1
#
_cell.length_a   1.000
_cell.length_b   1.000
_cell.length_c   1.000
_cell.angle_alpha   90.00
_cell.angle_beta   90.00
_cell.angle_gamma   90.00
#
_symmetry.space_group_name_H-M   'P 1'
#
loop_
_entity.id
_entity.type
_entity.pdbx_description
1 polymer ?
#
loop_
_entity_poly.entity_id
_entity_poly.type
_entity_poly.pdbx_seq_one_letter_code
_entity_poly.pdbx_strand_id
1 'polypeptide(L)'
;MAADHTADTQHNISIGLMTGEQLAQAMLFSGASQSFRNWLKRAGIEPVPGRRGIYDPKHVRARLDAIQGLPSDDAKGQGADVVSLVEARRARRGQG
;
A
#
# COMPACT_ATOMS: atom_id res chain seq x y z
N MET A 1 26.98 5.76 -26.24
CA MET A 1 26.97 6.96 -25.37
C MET A 1 25.55 7.14 -24.87
N ALA A 2 25.35 6.90 -23.58
CA ALA A 2 24.05 6.92 -22.91
C ALA A 2 23.61 8.36 -22.64
N ALA A 3 22.32 8.64 -22.81
CA ALA A 3 21.65 9.79 -22.20
C ALA A 3 20.36 9.30 -21.56
N ASP A 4 20.53 8.96 -20.30
CA ASP A 4 19.54 8.69 -19.27
C ASP A 4 18.51 9.85 -19.20
N HIS A 5 17.26 9.58 -19.53
CA HIS A 5 16.13 10.44 -19.19
C HIS A 5 15.33 9.73 -18.10
N THR A 6 15.80 9.89 -16.87
CA THR A 6 15.01 9.58 -15.68
C THR A 6 13.80 10.51 -15.67
N ALA A 7 12.62 9.96 -16.02
CA ALA A 7 11.35 10.68 -15.99
C ALA A 7 10.93 10.88 -14.52
N ASP A 8 11.07 12.11 -14.05
CA ASP A 8 10.51 12.58 -12.78
C ASP A 8 8.99 12.32 -12.76
N THR A 9 8.58 11.30 -12.01
CA THR A 9 7.17 10.93 -11.86
C THR A 9 6.51 11.90 -10.88
N GLN A 10 5.83 12.91 -11.41
CA GLN A 10 4.96 13.79 -10.63
C GLN A 10 3.93 12.96 -9.84
N HIS A 11 4.10 12.90 -8.52
CA HIS A 11 3.09 12.32 -7.62
C HIS A 11 1.99 13.36 -7.38
N ASN A 12 0.98 13.36 -8.24
CA ASN A 12 -0.28 14.05 -7.94
C ASN A 12 -0.95 13.29 -6.78
N ILE A 13 -0.96 13.87 -5.57
CA ILE A 13 -1.49 13.22 -4.35
C ILE A 13 -3.03 13.26 -4.37
N SER A 14 -3.62 12.54 -5.33
CA SER A 14 -5.05 12.23 -5.34
C SER A 14 -5.25 10.92 -4.59
N ILE A 15 -5.93 10.95 -3.44
CA ILE A 15 -6.30 9.72 -2.73
C ILE A 15 -7.38 9.00 -3.55
N GLY A 16 -6.95 8.12 -4.43
CA GLY A 16 -7.83 7.30 -5.26
C GLY A 16 -8.39 6.13 -4.46
N LEU A 17 -9.66 6.23 -4.06
CA LEU A 17 -10.42 5.08 -3.54
C LEU A 17 -11.18 4.42 -4.68
N MET A 18 -11.45 3.12 -4.56
CA MET A 18 -12.23 2.37 -5.55
C MET A 18 -13.50 1.77 -4.94
N THR A 19 -14.55 1.65 -5.75
CA THR A 19 -15.77 0.95 -5.33
C THR A 19 -15.59 -0.56 -5.40
N GLY A 20 -16.45 -1.31 -4.72
CA GLY A 20 -16.48 -2.77 -4.83
C GLY A 20 -16.70 -3.27 -6.26
N GLU A 21 -17.48 -2.56 -7.08
CA GLU A 21 -17.68 -2.90 -8.49
C GLU A 21 -16.41 -2.70 -9.32
N GLN A 22 -15.71 -1.58 -9.11
CA GLN A 22 -14.42 -1.32 -9.78
C GLN A 22 -13.39 -2.37 -9.38
N LEU A 23 -13.33 -2.73 -8.09
CA LEU A 23 -12.44 -3.77 -7.60
C LEU A 23 -12.81 -5.15 -8.17
N ALA A 24 -14.09 -5.48 -8.26
CA ALA A 24 -14.56 -6.74 -8.85
C ALA A 24 -14.14 -6.85 -10.32
N GLN A 25 -14.35 -5.80 -11.10
CA GLN A 25 -13.91 -5.74 -12.51
C GLN A 25 -12.38 -5.85 -12.64
N ALA A 26 -11.62 -5.14 -11.79
CA ALA A 26 -10.16 -5.21 -11.79
C ALA A 26 -9.65 -6.64 -11.47
N MET A 27 -10.39 -7.39 -10.66
CA MET A 27 -10.09 -8.78 -10.31
C MET A 27 -10.78 -9.80 -11.25
N LEU A 28 -11.32 -9.35 -12.40
CA LEU A 28 -11.97 -10.17 -13.41
C LEU A 28 -13.22 -10.94 -12.93
N PHE A 29 -13.90 -10.43 -11.91
CA PHE A 29 -15.24 -10.89 -11.56
C PHE A 29 -16.30 -10.17 -12.42
N SER A 30 -17.44 -10.81 -12.64
CA SER A 30 -18.57 -10.21 -13.37
C SER A 30 -19.23 -9.02 -12.65
N GLY A 31 -18.93 -8.82 -11.37
CA GLY A 31 -19.42 -7.72 -10.52
C GLY A 31 -19.25 -8.03 -9.04
N ALA A 32 -19.77 -7.16 -8.15
CA ALA A 32 -19.69 -7.31 -6.69
C ALA A 32 -20.61 -8.41 -6.10
N SER A 33 -20.59 -9.59 -6.73
CA SER A 33 -21.39 -10.77 -6.39
C SER A 33 -21.07 -11.35 -5.00
N GLN A 34 -21.86 -12.33 -4.57
CA GLN A 34 -21.59 -13.06 -3.32
C GLN A 34 -20.23 -13.78 -3.37
N SER A 35 -19.86 -14.35 -4.52
CA SER A 35 -18.57 -15.02 -4.73
C SER A 35 -17.40 -14.04 -4.56
N PHE A 36 -17.52 -12.84 -5.12
CA PHE A 36 -16.54 -11.77 -4.93
C PHE A 36 -16.42 -11.36 -3.45
N ARG A 37 -17.55 -11.15 -2.76
CA ARG A 37 -17.56 -10.81 -1.33
C ARG A 37 -16.94 -11.91 -0.46
N ASN A 38 -17.17 -13.17 -0.79
CA ASN A 38 -16.55 -14.30 -0.11
C ASN A 38 -15.03 -14.35 -0.37
N TRP A 39 -14.61 -14.07 -1.61
CA TRP A 39 -13.20 -13.96 -1.95
C TRP A 39 -12.50 -12.84 -1.17
N LEU A 40 -13.10 -11.64 -1.06
CA LEU A 40 -12.57 -10.54 -0.26
C LEU A 40 -12.32 -10.96 1.21
N LYS A 41 -13.30 -11.65 1.81
CA LYS A 41 -13.17 -12.17 3.19
C LYS A 41 -12.01 -13.15 3.33
N ARG A 42 -11.87 -14.10 2.39
CA ARG A 42 -10.77 -15.07 2.39
C ARG A 42 -9.41 -14.42 2.18
N ALA A 43 -9.35 -13.36 1.37
CA ALA A 43 -8.15 -12.58 1.14
C ALA A 43 -7.82 -11.64 2.32
N GLY A 44 -8.74 -11.44 3.26
CA GLY A 44 -8.61 -10.45 4.34
C GLY A 44 -8.60 -9.01 3.82
N ILE A 45 -9.29 -8.77 2.71
CA ILE A 45 -9.48 -7.43 2.14
C ILE A 45 -10.73 -6.83 2.77
N GLU A 46 -10.55 -5.73 3.47
CA GLU A 46 -11.61 -5.03 4.18
C GLU A 46 -11.90 -3.69 3.50
N PRO A 47 -13.16 -3.22 3.55
CA PRO A 47 -13.49 -1.88 3.10
C PRO A 47 -12.87 -0.82 4.03
N VAL A 48 -12.76 0.40 3.52
CA VAL A 48 -12.32 1.56 4.31
C VAL A 48 -13.25 1.72 5.52
N PRO A 49 -12.72 1.88 6.75
CA PRO A 49 -13.52 2.06 7.95
C PRO A 49 -14.58 3.16 7.79
N GLY A 50 -15.82 2.86 8.17
CA GLY A 50 -16.95 3.78 8.02
C GLY A 50 -17.50 3.93 6.60
N ARG A 51 -16.90 3.30 5.58
CA ARG A 51 -17.33 3.37 4.18
C ARG A 51 -17.55 1.99 3.58
N ARG A 52 -18.78 1.49 3.69
CA ARG A 52 -19.14 0.17 3.15
C ARG A 52 -18.98 0.14 1.63
N GLY A 53 -18.30 -0.88 1.12
CA GLY A 53 -18.13 -1.09 -0.33
C GLY A 53 -17.13 -0.16 -1.00
N ILE A 54 -16.35 0.61 -0.23
CA ILE A 54 -15.23 1.42 -0.71
C ILE A 54 -13.94 0.79 -0.23
N TYR A 55 -12.95 0.70 -1.11
CA TYR A 55 -11.69 0.01 -0.86
C TYR A 55 -10.51 0.93 -1.19
N ASP A 56 -9.43 0.75 -0.43
CA ASP A 56 -8.15 1.37 -0.72
C ASP A 56 -7.34 0.45 -1.65
N PRO A 57 -6.95 0.91 -2.86
CA PRO A 57 -6.10 0.15 -3.76
C PRO A 57 -4.80 -0.34 -3.11
N LYS A 58 -4.20 0.44 -2.21
CA LYS A 58 -2.97 0.08 -1.51
C LYS A 58 -3.19 -1.09 -0.55
N HIS A 59 -4.28 -1.05 0.22
CA HIS A 59 -4.65 -2.15 1.11
C HIS A 59 -4.89 -3.44 0.32
N VAL A 60 -5.66 -3.35 -0.77
CA VAL A 60 -5.91 -4.49 -1.66
C VAL A 60 -4.59 -5.07 -2.16
N ARG A 61 -3.67 -4.22 -2.64
CA ARG A 61 -2.38 -4.67 -3.17
C ARG A 61 -1.54 -5.35 -2.09
N ALA A 62 -1.41 -4.75 -0.92
CA ALA A 62 -0.67 -5.34 0.20
C ALA A 62 -1.21 -6.73 0.60
N ARG A 63 -2.54 -6.91 0.60
CA ARG A 63 -3.17 -8.21 0.87
C ARG A 63 -2.89 -9.23 -0.23
N LEU A 64 -2.91 -8.82 -1.51
CA LEU A 64 -2.57 -9.71 -2.62
C LEU A 64 -1.11 -10.16 -2.56
N ASP A 65 -0.19 -9.23 -2.27
CA ASP A 65 1.24 -9.53 -2.14
C ASP A 65 1.48 -10.51 -0.99
N ALA A 66 0.81 -10.32 0.15
CA ALA A 66 0.86 -11.26 1.28
C ALA A 66 0.35 -12.66 0.92
N ILE A 67 -0.72 -12.77 0.12
CA ILE A 67 -1.23 -14.07 -0.37
C ILE A 67 -0.23 -14.75 -1.30
N GLN A 68 0.50 -13.97 -2.10
CA GLN A 68 1.51 -14.45 -3.03
C GLN A 68 2.87 -14.73 -2.36
N GLY A 69 2.99 -14.47 -1.04
CA GLY A 69 4.26 -14.62 -0.32
C GLY A 69 5.31 -13.57 -0.71
N LEU A 70 4.89 -12.47 -1.32
CA LEU A 70 5.78 -11.37 -1.68
C LEU A 70 6.06 -10.49 -0.45
N PRO A 71 7.29 -9.98 -0.30
CA PRO A 71 7.60 -9.04 0.77
C PRO A 71 6.81 -7.75 0.54
N SER A 72 6.05 -7.30 1.55
CA SER A 72 5.39 -5.99 1.53
C SER A 72 6.44 -4.90 1.33
N ASP A 73 6.20 -3.94 0.42
CA ASP A 73 7.16 -2.85 0.15
C ASP A 73 7.46 -1.99 1.40
N ASP A 74 6.63 -2.03 2.44
CA ASP A 74 6.94 -1.45 3.78
C ASP A 74 8.20 -2.06 4.42
N ALA A 75 8.63 -3.26 3.99
CA ALA A 75 9.90 -3.86 4.41
C ALA A 75 11.11 -3.23 3.72
N LYS A 76 10.93 -2.56 2.56
CA LYS A 76 12.04 -1.87 1.86
C LYS A 76 12.35 -0.49 2.43
N GLY A 77 11.46 0.08 3.25
CA GLY A 77 11.67 1.36 3.95
C GLY A 77 12.38 1.26 5.30
N GLN A 78 12.54 0.06 5.87
CA GLN A 78 13.15 -0.12 7.20
C GLN A 78 14.68 -0.23 7.17
N GLY A 79 15.30 -0.03 6.00
CA GLY A 79 16.76 -0.04 5.83
C GLY A 79 17.41 1.35 5.87
N ALA A 80 16.63 2.43 5.95
CA ALA A 80 17.15 3.79 6.02
C ALA A 80 16.74 4.43 7.36
N ASP A 81 17.72 4.53 8.25
CA ASP A 81 17.71 5.45 9.38
C ASP A 81 16.86 5.09 10.61
N VAL A 82 17.09 3.90 11.19
CA VAL A 82 16.86 3.73 12.64
C VAL A 82 18.06 4.33 13.37
N VAL A 83 18.21 5.66 13.33
CA VAL A 83 19.02 6.34 14.35
C VAL A 83 18.29 6.07 15.65
N SER A 84 18.92 5.30 16.53
CA SER A 84 18.37 5.06 17.85
C SER A 84 18.09 6.41 18.50
N LEU A 85 16.92 6.59 19.13
CA LEU A 85 16.61 7.82 19.89
C LEU A 85 17.71 8.18 20.91
N VAL A 86 18.54 7.20 21.28
CA VAL A 86 19.76 7.35 22.09
C VAL A 86 20.87 8.11 21.34
N GLU A 87 21.12 7.79 20.08
CA GLU A 87 22.11 8.47 19.23
C GLU A 87 21.68 9.92 18.93
N ALA A 88 20.39 10.12 18.62
CA ALA A 88 19.82 11.47 18.45
C ALA A 88 19.90 12.32 19.74
N ARG A 89 19.85 11.68 20.92
CA ARG A 89 20.06 12.35 22.22
C ARG A 89 21.52 12.66 22.51
N ARG A 90 22.47 11.77 22.15
CA ARG A 90 23.91 12.01 22.32
C ARG A 90 24.42 13.15 21.44
N ALA A 91 24.00 13.19 20.17
CA ALA A 91 24.35 14.28 19.25
C ALA A 91 23.93 15.66 19.80
N ARG A 92 22.80 15.73 20.51
CA ARG A 92 22.30 16.96 21.12
C ARG A 92 23.05 17.39 22.39
N ARG A 93 23.65 16.45 23.12
CA ARG A 93 24.35 16.73 24.39
C ARG A 93 25.86 16.97 24.22
N GLY A 94 26.42 16.68 23.05
CA GLY A 94 27.84 16.92 22.74
C GLY A 94 28.14 18.28 22.09
N GLN A 95 27.14 19.16 21.94
CA GLN A 95 27.28 20.51 21.37
C GLN A 95 27.03 21.63 22.40
N GLY A 96 27.26 21.34 23.68
CA GLY A 96 27.19 22.32 24.77
C GLY A 96 28.53 22.46 25.47
#